data_AF-A0A5N9GT51-F1
#
_entry.id   AF-A0A5N9GT51-F1
#
_cell.length_a   1.000
_cell.length_b   1.000
_cell.length_c   1.000
_cell.angle_alpha   90.00
_cell.angle_beta   90.00
_cell.angle_gamma   90.00
#
_symmetry.space_group_name_H-M   'P 1'
#
loop_
_entity.id
_entity.type
_entity.pdbx_description
1 polymer ?
#
loop_
_entity_poly.entity_id
_entity_poly.type
_entity_poly.pdbx_seq_one_letter_code
_entity_poly.pdbx_strand_id
1 'polypeptide(L)' 'MYAERVLPHDIEAEEAVIGALLIDGEAIHEIASILRPEDFYRERNRWCYEAAIA' A
#
# COMPACT_ATOMS: atom_id res chain seq x y z
N MET A 1 -17.81 12.95 23.14
CA MET A 1 -16.47 12.54 22.71
C MET A 1 -16.56 12.32 21.22
N TYR A 2 -16.07 13.26 20.40
CA TYR A 2 -15.97 13.02 18.97
C TYR A 2 -14.98 11.87 18.83
N ALA A 3 -15.46 10.67 18.46
CA ALA A 3 -14.57 9.61 18.03
C ALA A 3 -13.67 10.22 16.96
N GLU A 4 -12.34 10.17 17.16
CA GLU A 4 -11.38 10.47 16.11
C GLU A 4 -11.84 9.70 14.88
N ARG A 5 -12.32 10.44 13.88
CA ARG A 5 -12.94 9.84 12.70
C ARG A 5 -11.80 9.29 11.87
N VAL A 6 -11.42 8.05 12.18
CA VAL A 6 -10.40 7.30 11.46
C VAL A 6 -10.73 7.36 9.98
N LEU A 7 -9.74 7.70 9.17
CA LEU A 7 -9.91 7.73 7.71
C LEU A 7 -10.32 6.32 7.25
N PRO A 8 -11.26 6.19 6.30
CA PRO A 8 -11.57 4.90 5.70
C PRO A 8 -10.29 4.28 5.14
N HIS A 9 -10.01 3.04 5.52
CA HIS A 9 -8.83 2.29 5.11
C HIS A 9 -9.16 0.79 5.06
N ASP A 10 -8.37 0.04 4.31
CA ASP A 10 -8.48 -1.41 4.19
C ASP A 10 -7.07 -2.02 4.26
N ILE A 11 -6.73 -2.60 5.41
CA ILE A 11 -5.40 -3.18 5.63
C ILE A 11 -5.19 -4.45 4.83
N GLU A 12 -6.25 -5.24 4.61
CA GLU A 12 -6.15 -6.49 3.86
C GLU A 12 -5.86 -6.21 2.38
N ALA A 13 -6.48 -5.16 1.82
CA ALA A 13 -6.18 -4.69 0.47
C ALA A 13 -4.73 -4.21 0.33
N GLU A 14 -4.22 -3.44 1.29
CA GLU A 14 -2.81 -2.99 1.30
C GLU A 14 -1.83 -4.17 1.35
N GLU A 15 -2.09 -5.16 2.22
CA GLU A 15 -1.27 -6.37 2.32
C GLU A 15 -1.35 -7.22 1.04
N ALA A 16 -2.51 -7.28 0.39
CA ALA A 16 -2.68 -8.00 -0.87
C ALA A 16 -1.86 -7.37 -2.00
N VAL A 17 -1.79 -6.03 -2.08
CA VAL A 17 -0.94 -5.34 -3.07
C VAL A 17 0.52 -5.70 -2.86
N ILE A 18 1.02 -5.64 -1.63
CA ILE A 18 2.40 -6.01 -1.32
C ILE A 18 2.65 -7.49 -1.63
N GLY A 19 1.72 -8.37 -1.25
CA GLY A 19 1.80 -9.79 -1.55
C GLY A 19 1.88 -10.07 -3.04
N ALA A 20 1.09 -9.36 -3.86
CA ALA A 20 1.16 -9.46 -5.32
C ALA A 20 2.54 -9.07 -5.85
N LEU A 21 3.11 -7.95 -5.38
CA LEU A 21 4.46 -7.52 -5.77
C LEU A 21 5.57 -8.50 -5.36
N LEU A 22 5.40 -9.19 -4.23
CA LEU A 22 6.35 -10.23 -3.79
C LEU A 22 6.27 -11.49 -4.65
N ILE A 23 5.10 -11.78 -5.23
CA ILE A 23 4.89 -12.92 -6.13
C ILE A 23 5.37 -12.58 -7.55
N ASP A 24 5.02 -11.40 -8.03
CA ASP A 24 5.34 -10.89 -9.35
C ASP A 24 5.80 -9.43 -9.25
N GLY A 25 7.12 -9.22 -9.35
CA GLY A 25 7.71 -7.89 -9.27
C GLY A 25 7.37 -6.99 -10.47
N GLU A 26 7.04 -7.56 -11.63
CA GLU A 26 6.70 -6.80 -12.84
C GLU A 26 5.34 -6.09 -12.71
N ALA A 27 4.48 -6.57 -11.81
CA ALA A 27 3.20 -5.93 -11.51
C ALA A 27 3.35 -4.47 -11.04
N ILE A 28 4.54 -4.07 -10.58
CA ILE A 28 4.83 -2.68 -10.21
C ILE A 28 4.64 -1.72 -11.40
N HIS A 29 4.94 -2.15 -12.61
CA HIS A 29 4.81 -1.33 -13.81
C HIS A 29 3.35 -1.00 -14.14
N GLU A 30 2.43 -1.88 -13.76
CA GLU A 30 0.99 -1.65 -13.93
C GLU A 30 0.45 -0.69 -12.88
N ILE A 31 0.86 -0.86 -11.61
CA ILE A 31 0.25 -0.13 -10.48
C ILE A 31 0.95 1.19 -10.13
N ALA A 32 2.21 1.42 -10.54
CA ALA A 32 2.98 2.62 -10.16
C ALA A 32 2.36 3.94 -10.63
N SER A 33 1.48 3.91 -11.64
CA SER A 33 0.73 5.10 -12.09
C SER A 33 -0.50 5.41 -11.22
N ILE A 34 -0.96 4.44 -10.43
CA ILE A 34 -2.20 4.48 -9.65
C ILE A 34 -1.89 4.68 -8.17
N LEU A 35 -0.92 3.96 -7.63
CA LEU A 35 -0.59 3.93 -6.20
C LEU A 35 0.73 4.65 -5.90
N ARG A 36 0.67 5.54 -4.92
CA ARG A 36 1.84 6.19 -4.31
C ARG A 36 2.07 5.62 -2.91
N PRO A 37 3.32 5.62 -2.41
CA PRO A 37 3.60 5.21 -1.05
C PRO A 37 2.70 5.87 -0.01
N GLU A 38 2.38 7.15 -0.19
CA GLU A 38 1.58 7.93 0.75
C GLU A 38 0.11 7.49 0.84
N ASP A 39 -0.38 6.72 -0.13
CA ASP A 39 -1.76 6.21 -0.17
C ASP A 39 -1.97 5.05 0.82
N PHE A 40 -0.90 4.39 1.25
CA PHE A 40 -0.96 3.36 2.28
C PHE A 40 -1.23 4.00 3.65
N TYR A 41 -2.31 3.55 4.30
CA TYR A 41 -2.69 4.00 5.64
C TYR A 41 -1.75 3.45 6.71
N ARG A 42 -1.36 2.17 6.61
CA ARG A 42 -0.39 1.61 7.56
C ARG A 42 1.05 1.88 7.12
N GLU A 43 1.80 2.49 8.03
CA GLU A 43 3.20 2.87 7.84
C GLU A 43 4.10 1.69 7.43
N ARG A 44 3.91 0.49 8.02
CA ARG A 44 4.69 -0.68 7.60
C ARG A 44 4.47 -1.05 6.13
N ASN A 45 3.22 -0.90 5.64
CA ASN A 45 2.85 -1.27 4.29
C ASN A 45 3.42 -0.26 3.30
N ARG A 46 3.39 1.03 3.68
CA ARG A 46 4.11 2.09 2.98
C ARG A 46 5.59 1.75 2.80
N TRP A 47 6.30 1.42 3.88
CA TRP A 47 7.73 1.07 3.79
C TRP A 47 8.01 -0.11 2.88
N CYS A 48 7.15 -1.14 2.90
CA CYS A 48 7.28 -2.27 1.98
C CYS A 48 7.12 -1.83 0.52
N TYR A 49 6.13 -0.96 0.23
CA TYR A 49 5.93 -0.44 -1.12
C TYR A 49 7.08 0.49 -1.57
N GLU A 50 7.57 1.35 -0.68
CA GLU A 50 8.75 2.21 -0.94
C GLU A 50 9.98 1.38 -1.31
N ALA A 51 10.21 0.27 -0.61
CA ALA A 51 11.31 -0.63 -0.91
C ALA A 51 11.13 -1.36 -2.26
N ALA A 52 9.88 -1.60 -2.70
CA ALA A 52 9.59 -2.26 -3.97
C ALA A 52 9.79 -1.33 -5.19
N ILE A 53 9.70 -0.01 -5.00
CA ILE A 53 9.90 0.98 -6.08
C ILE A 53 11.31 1.57 -6.15
N ALA A 54 12.19 1.22 -5.20
CA ALA A 54 13.58 1.69 -5.12
C ALA A 54 14.53 0.85 -5.97
#